data_AF-A0A816TCH4-F1
#
_entry.id   AF-A0A816TCH4-F1
#
_cell.length_a   1.000
_cell.length_b   1.000
_cell.length_c   1.000
_cell.angle_alpha   90.00
_cell.angle_beta   90.00
_cell.angle_gamma   90.00
#
_symmetry.space_group_name_H-M   'P 1'
#
loop_
_entity.id
_entity.type
_entity.pdbx_description
1 polymer ?
#
loop_
_entity_poly.entity_id
_entity_poly.type
_entity_poly.pdbx_seq_one_letter_code
_entity_poly.pdbx_strand_id
1 'polypeptide(L)'
;FSVTNPGATYRPTNHQYKLNFIYGTDITPSTLQNDSMFLSLVDFQTIQQGVEDENIFIDVIGEVTDLGGLETVLCSGKQRKKIEFSLTDLVGRRIACCLWGKFAESIHANCTAAGEETV
;
A
#
# COMPACT_ATOMS: atom_id res chain seq x y z
N PHE A 1 -24.38 14.52 -2.78
CA PHE A 1 -23.65 13.25 -2.93
C PHE A 1 -24.61 12.13 -3.32
N SER A 2 -24.12 11.01 -3.83
CA SER A 2 -24.90 9.78 -4.00
C SER A 2 -24.19 8.61 -3.33
N VAL A 3 -24.98 7.61 -2.93
CA VAL A 3 -24.49 6.35 -2.36
C VAL A 3 -24.73 5.25 -3.40
N THR A 4 -23.68 4.52 -3.76
CA THR A 4 -23.77 3.40 -4.70
C THR A 4 -22.97 2.21 -4.18
N ASN A 5 -23.14 1.04 -4.77
CA ASN A 5 -22.22 -0.08 -4.53
C ASN A 5 -20.81 0.24 -5.05
N PRO A 6 -19.74 -0.31 -4.43
CA PRO A 6 -18.38 -0.21 -4.93
C PRO A 6 -18.22 -1.01 -6.23
N GLY A 7 -17.13 -0.73 -6.96
CA GLY A 7 -16.75 -1.56 -8.11
C GLY A 7 -16.34 -2.96 -7.69
N ALA A 8 -16.25 -3.87 -8.66
CA ALA A 8 -15.88 -5.26 -8.40
C ALA A 8 -14.40 -5.43 -8.01
N THR A 9 -13.50 -4.61 -8.53
CA THR A 9 -12.04 -4.71 -8.36
C THR A 9 -11.46 -3.43 -7.74
N TYR A 10 -10.24 -3.53 -7.20
CA TYR A 10 -9.47 -2.40 -6.64
C TYR A 10 -10.21 -1.68 -5.50
N ARG A 11 -10.88 -2.45 -4.62
CA ARG A 11 -11.65 -1.91 -3.51
C ARG A 11 -10.71 -1.55 -2.34
N PRO A 12 -10.64 -0.28 -1.90
CA PRO A 12 -9.78 0.08 -0.77
C PRO A 12 -10.31 -0.38 0.59
N THR A 13 -11.61 -0.66 0.69
CA THR A 13 -12.25 -1.14 1.92
C THR A 13 -13.33 -2.17 1.59
N ASN A 14 -13.69 -3.01 2.56
CA ASN A 14 -14.79 -3.94 2.41
C ASN A 14 -16.19 -3.30 2.63
N HIS A 15 -16.29 -1.98 2.70
CA HIS A 15 -17.57 -1.33 2.91
C HIS A 15 -18.52 -1.58 1.73
N GLN A 16 -19.79 -1.90 2.02
CA GLN A 16 -20.79 -2.30 1.01
C GLN A 16 -21.20 -1.15 0.08
N TYR A 17 -20.90 0.08 0.47
CA TYR A 17 -21.27 1.29 -0.24
C TYR A 17 -20.07 2.22 -0.40
N LYS A 18 -20.08 2.99 -1.50
CA LYS A 18 -19.19 4.14 -1.72
C LYS A 18 -20.01 5.41 -1.88
N LEU A 19 -19.41 6.53 -1.49
CA LEU A 19 -19.94 7.86 -1.74
C LEU A 19 -19.35 8.42 -3.05
N ASN A 20 -20.19 9.03 -3.87
CA ASN A 20 -19.75 9.78 -5.04
C ASN A 20 -20.14 11.25 -4.87
N PHE A 21 -19.21 12.13 -5.23
CA PHE A 21 -19.51 13.55 -5.31
C PHE A 21 -20.24 13.82 -6.63
N ILE A 22 -21.35 14.54 -6.51
CA ILE A 22 -22.20 14.98 -7.62
C ILE A 22 -22.36 16.49 -7.53
N TYR A 23 -22.88 17.11 -8.58
CA TYR A 23 -23.28 18.51 -8.55
C TYR A 23 -24.18 18.81 -7.33
N GLY A 24 -23.86 19.86 -6.58
CA GLY A 24 -24.54 20.20 -5.32
C GLY A 24 -24.10 19.40 -4.09
N THR A 25 -22.97 18.67 -4.16
CA THR A 25 -22.33 18.11 -2.96
C THR A 25 -21.53 19.21 -2.27
N ASP A 26 -21.98 19.62 -1.09
CA ASP A 26 -21.27 20.60 -0.27
C ASP A 26 -20.32 19.90 0.70
N ILE A 27 -19.11 20.43 0.80
CA ILE A 27 -18.07 19.98 1.73
C ILE A 27 -17.70 21.19 2.58
N THR A 28 -17.88 21.06 3.90
CA THR A 28 -17.57 22.14 4.84
C THR A 28 -16.51 21.69 5.86
N PRO A 29 -15.64 22.60 6.32
CA PRO A 29 -14.72 22.29 7.41
C PRO A 29 -15.49 21.86 8.67
N SER A 30 -14.94 20.87 9.38
CA SER A 30 -15.45 20.43 10.68
C SER A 30 -14.39 20.69 11.76
N THR A 31 -14.84 20.99 12.97
CA THR A 31 -13.96 21.07 14.16
C THR A 31 -13.69 19.68 14.76
N LEU A 32 -14.38 18.64 14.29
CA LEU A 32 -14.15 17.27 14.72
C LEU A 32 -12.79 16.78 14.19
N GLN A 33 -11.92 16.41 15.12
CA GLN A 33 -10.62 15.81 14.83
C GLN A 33 -10.68 14.30 15.06
N ASN A 34 -10.04 13.55 14.18
CA ASN A 34 -9.88 12.11 14.32
C ASN A 34 -8.50 11.74 13.78
N ASP A 35 -7.62 11.32 14.69
CA ASP A 35 -6.22 10.98 14.39
C ASP A 35 -6.02 9.48 14.11
N SER A 36 -7.12 8.74 13.90
CA SER A 36 -7.04 7.33 13.52
C SER A 36 -6.37 7.18 12.16
N MET A 37 -5.45 6.22 12.06
CA MET A 37 -4.84 5.83 10.77
C MET A 37 -5.78 4.96 9.92
N PHE A 38 -6.91 4.53 10.47
CA PHE A 38 -7.91 3.67 9.81
C PHE A 38 -7.33 2.37 9.19
N LEU A 39 -6.27 1.82 9.79
CA LEU A 39 -5.64 0.58 9.34
C LEU A 39 -6.43 -0.65 9.81
N SER A 40 -6.63 -1.59 8.90
CA SER A 40 -7.19 -2.93 9.18
C SER A 40 -6.14 -3.98 8.82
N LEU A 41 -5.19 -4.20 9.74
CA LEU A 41 -4.02 -5.04 9.49
C LEU A 41 -4.40 -6.52 9.30
N VAL A 42 -3.87 -7.12 8.25
CA VAL A 42 -3.96 -8.56 7.97
C VAL A 42 -2.64 -9.23 8.36
N ASP A 43 -2.71 -10.35 9.07
CA ASP A 43 -1.53 -11.14 9.42
C ASP A 43 -0.98 -11.91 8.21
N PHE A 44 0.31 -12.21 8.23
CA PHE A 44 0.99 -12.79 7.07
C PHE A 44 0.57 -14.23 6.79
N GLN A 45 0.11 -14.98 7.81
CA GLN A 45 -0.37 -16.33 7.60
C GLN A 45 -1.67 -16.32 6.78
N THR A 46 -2.60 -15.40 7.09
CA THR A 46 -3.85 -15.23 6.35
C THR A 46 -3.59 -14.90 4.87
N ILE A 47 -2.60 -14.03 4.59
CA ILE A 47 -2.18 -13.69 3.22
C ILE A 47 -1.61 -14.92 2.49
N GLN A 48 -0.69 -15.64 3.13
CA GLN A 48 -0.04 -16.82 2.54
C GLN A 48 -1.02 -17.98 2.27
N GLN A 49 -2.10 -18.07 3.06
CA GLN A 49 -3.16 -19.05 2.87
C GLN A 49 -4.16 -18.65 1.78
N GLY A 50 -4.08 -17.42 1.24
CA GLY A 50 -4.97 -16.94 0.18
C GLY A 50 -6.42 -16.77 0.65
N VAL A 51 -6.62 -16.40 1.92
CA VAL A 51 -7.97 -16.23 2.51
C VAL A 51 -8.61 -14.91 2.07
N GLU A 52 -7.80 -13.87 1.87
CA GLU A 52 -8.28 -12.54 1.49
C GLU A 52 -8.83 -12.49 0.07
N ASP A 53 -9.83 -11.63 -0.14
CA ASP A 53 -10.37 -11.35 -1.48
C ASP A 53 -9.37 -10.50 -2.27
N GLU A 54 -8.81 -11.05 -3.35
CA GLU A 54 -7.85 -10.36 -4.24
C GLU A 54 -8.40 -9.04 -4.83
N ASN A 55 -9.71 -8.81 -4.77
CA ASN A 55 -10.35 -7.59 -5.23
C ASN A 55 -10.33 -6.46 -4.18
N ILE A 56 -9.97 -6.75 -2.93
CA ILE A 56 -9.93 -5.83 -1.81
C ILE A 56 -8.48 -5.62 -1.39
N PHE A 57 -8.08 -4.36 -1.26
CA PHE A 57 -6.75 -4.05 -0.74
C PHE A 57 -6.67 -4.36 0.76
N ILE A 58 -5.48 -4.78 1.17
CA ILE A 58 -5.16 -5.15 2.55
C ILE A 58 -4.14 -4.17 3.12
N ASP A 59 -4.18 -3.98 4.44
CA ASP A 59 -3.15 -3.25 5.17
C ASP A 59 -2.20 -4.26 5.82
N VAL A 60 -0.90 -4.01 5.71
CA VAL A 60 0.14 -4.88 6.28
C VAL A 60 1.19 -4.06 6.99
N ILE A 61 1.75 -4.63 8.06
CA ILE A 61 2.87 -4.05 8.79
C ILE A 61 3.89 -5.15 9.09
N GLY A 62 5.17 -4.82 8.92
CA GLY A 62 6.26 -5.73 9.20
C GLY A 62 7.61 -5.02 9.11
N GLU A 63 8.64 -5.71 9.56
CA GLU A 63 10.03 -5.28 9.40
C GLU A 63 10.46 -5.45 7.94
N VAL A 64 11.08 -4.43 7.35
CA VAL A 64 11.64 -4.53 6.00
C VAL A 64 12.93 -5.36 6.06
N THR A 65 12.96 -6.48 5.34
CA THR A 65 14.14 -7.33 5.17
C THR A 65 14.45 -7.54 3.69
N ASP A 66 15.68 -7.92 3.37
CA ASP A 66 16.10 -8.31 2.02
C ASP A 66 15.76 -7.25 0.94
N LEU A 67 16.00 -5.98 1.26
CA LEU A 67 15.79 -4.87 0.33
C LEU A 67 16.72 -5.02 -0.88
N GLY A 68 16.14 -5.22 -2.06
CA GLY A 68 16.86 -5.32 -3.32
C GLY A 68 17.30 -3.97 -3.88
N GLY A 69 17.99 -4.03 -5.02
CA GLY A 69 18.40 -2.85 -5.77
C GLY A 69 17.26 -2.21 -6.57
N LEU A 70 17.45 -0.95 -6.98
CA LEU A 70 16.54 -0.26 -7.89
C LEU A 70 16.71 -0.80 -9.32
N GLU A 71 15.71 -1.53 -9.79
CA GLU A 71 15.70 -2.14 -11.12
C GLU A 71 14.87 -1.34 -12.11
N THR A 72 15.27 -1.35 -13.39
CA THR A 72 14.43 -0.83 -14.49
C THR A 72 13.93 -1.99 -15.34
N VAL A 73 12.61 -2.14 -15.45
CA VAL A 73 11.94 -3.20 -16.20
C VAL A 73 11.01 -2.63 -17.26
N LEU A 74 10.73 -3.41 -18.30
CA LEU A 74 9.80 -3.03 -19.36
C LEU A 74 8.40 -3.59 -19.05
N CYS A 75 7.42 -2.72 -18.81
CA CYS A 75 6.03 -3.10 -18.55
C CYS A 75 5.11 -2.46 -19.59
N SER A 76 4.43 -3.29 -20.39
CA SER A 76 3.52 -2.84 -21.46
C SER A 76 4.19 -1.82 -22.41
N GLY A 77 5.45 -2.06 -22.77
CA GLY A 77 6.23 -1.21 -23.66
C GLY A 77 6.80 0.08 -23.03
N LYS A 78 6.59 0.31 -21.73
CA LYS A 78 7.13 1.47 -21.00
C LYS A 78 8.13 1.02 -19.95
N GLN A 79 9.27 1.71 -19.87
CA GLN A 79 10.21 1.50 -18.78
C GLN A 79 9.58 1.94 -17.46
N ARG A 80 9.70 1.10 -16.44
CA ARG A 80 9.27 1.37 -15.07
C ARG A 80 10.35 0.91 -14.12
N LYS A 81 10.56 1.67 -13.05
CA LYS A 81 11.46 1.26 -11.99
C LYS A 81 10.72 0.50 -10.90
N LYS A 82 11.36 -0.51 -10.31
CA LYS A 82 10.84 -1.27 -9.18
C LYS A 82 11.95 -1.56 -8.15
N ILE A 83 11.53 -1.82 -6.92
CA ILE A 83 12.35 -2.44 -5.87
C ILE A 83 11.54 -3.57 -5.26
N GLU A 84 12.18 -4.71 -5.10
CA GLU A 84 11.64 -5.86 -4.36
C GLU A 84 12.26 -5.92 -2.97
N PHE A 85 11.47 -6.35 -2.01
CA PHE A 85 11.88 -6.53 -0.62
C PHE A 85 10.95 -7.54 0.05
N SER A 86 11.29 -7.94 1.26
CA SER A 86 10.41 -8.74 2.11
C SER A 86 9.90 -7.90 3.29
N LEU A 87 8.68 -8.16 3.71
CA LEU A 87 8.24 -7.80 5.05
C LEU A 87 8.29 -9.05 5.93
N THR A 88 8.79 -8.91 7.16
CA THR A 88 8.87 -9.98 8.16
C THR A 88 7.98 -9.64 9.37
N ASP A 89 7.16 -10.59 9.83
CA ASP A 89 6.32 -10.45 11.03
C ASP A 89 7.07 -10.82 12.32
N LEU A 90 6.41 -10.63 13.47
CA LEU A 90 6.99 -10.88 14.80
C LEU A 90 7.39 -12.34 15.08
N VAL A 91 6.92 -13.29 14.26
CA VAL A 91 7.26 -14.72 14.38
C VAL A 91 8.12 -15.22 13.22
N GLY A 92 8.65 -14.30 12.41
CA GLY A 92 9.58 -14.60 11.32
C GLY A 92 8.91 -15.06 10.01
N ARG A 93 7.59 -14.94 9.86
CA ARG A 93 6.95 -15.17 8.56
C ARG A 93 7.24 -14.02 7.63
N ARG A 94 7.31 -14.32 6.33
CA ARG A 94 7.73 -13.36 5.31
C ARG A 94 6.72 -13.28 4.18
N ILE A 95 6.47 -12.06 3.71
CA ILE A 95 5.75 -11.80 2.47
C ILE A 95 6.66 -11.02 1.51
N ALA A 96 6.59 -11.35 0.22
CA ALA A 96 7.29 -10.61 -0.82
C ALA A 96 6.52 -9.34 -1.17
N CYS A 97 7.21 -8.22 -1.28
CA CYS A 97 6.65 -6.92 -1.57
C CYS A 97 7.40 -6.24 -2.71
N CYS A 98 6.71 -5.37 -3.44
CA CYS A 98 7.31 -4.62 -4.54
C CYS A 98 6.77 -3.18 -4.58
N LEU A 99 7.68 -2.21 -4.59
CA LEU A 99 7.35 -0.80 -4.83
C LEU A 99 7.72 -0.42 -6.26
N TRP A 100 6.98 0.54 -6.82
CA TRP A 100 7.11 0.96 -8.21
C TRP A 100 7.26 2.47 -8.36
N GLY A 101 7.95 2.88 -9.43
CA GLY A 101 8.10 4.28 -9.84
C GLY A 101 8.70 5.14 -8.73
N LYS A 102 8.07 6.28 -8.47
CA LYS A 102 8.55 7.25 -7.46
C LYS A 102 8.76 6.64 -6.08
N PHE A 103 7.95 5.64 -5.68
CA PHE A 103 8.08 5.02 -4.36
C PHE A 103 9.35 4.16 -4.25
N ALA A 104 9.68 3.43 -5.32
CA ALA A 104 10.94 2.69 -5.42
C ALA A 104 12.14 3.64 -5.40
N GLU A 105 12.07 4.73 -6.17
CA GLU A 105 13.12 5.75 -6.22
C GLU A 105 13.33 6.44 -4.86
N SER A 106 12.24 6.76 -4.15
CA SER A 106 12.32 7.40 -2.82
C SER A 106 12.94 6.50 -1.77
N ILE A 107 12.56 5.21 -1.68
CA ILE A 107 13.20 4.29 -0.73
C ILE A 107 14.68 4.14 -1.04
N HIS A 108 15.04 3.96 -2.32
CA HIS A 108 16.45 3.87 -2.71
C HIS A 108 17.26 5.09 -2.26
N ALA A 109 16.78 6.29 -2.60
CA ALA A 109 17.47 7.53 -2.26
C ALA A 109 17.63 7.70 -0.74
N ASN A 110 16.58 7.39 0.04
CA ASN A 110 16.62 7.48 1.49
C ASN A 110 17.60 6.48 2.12
N CYS A 111 17.66 5.25 1.59
CA CYS A 111 18.63 4.25 2.05
C CYS A 111 20.08 4.63 1.72
N THR A 112 20.32 5.21 0.53
CA THR A 112 21.66 5.72 0.17
C THR A 112 22.09 6.85 1.09
N ALA A 113 21.21 7.84 1.33
CA ALA A 113 21.52 8.96 2.22
C ALA A 113 21.78 8.51 3.67
N ALA A 114 20.99 7.57 4.20
CA ALA A 114 21.19 7.04 5.54
C ALA A 114 22.52 6.26 5.70
N GLY A 115 23.02 5.64 4.63
CA GLY A 115 24.32 4.97 4.62
C GLY A 115 25.51 5.94 4.62
N GLU A 116 25.33 7.14 4.08
CA GLU A 116 26.36 8.19 4.04
C GLU A 116 26.54 8.92 5.39
N GLU A 117 25.53 8.90 6.27
CA GLU A 117 25.61 9.50 7.62
C GLU A 117 26.37 8.65 8.65
N THR A 118 26.82 7.43 8.27
CA THR A 118 27.50 6.48 9.18
C THR A 118 29.03 6.38 8.99
N VAL A 119 29.69 7.38 8.39
CA VAL A 119 31.16 7.43 8.23
C VAL A 119 31.78 8.63 8.93
#